data_AF-A0AAW2MND2-F1
#
_entry.id   AF-A0AAW2MND2-F1
#
_cell.length_a   1.000
_cell.length_b   1.000
_cell.length_c   1.000
_cell.angle_alpha   90.00
_cell.angle_beta   90.00
_cell.angle_gamma   90.00
#
_symmetry.space_group_name_H-M   'P 1'
#
loop_
_entity.id
_entity.type
_entity.pdbx_description
1 polymer ?
#
loop_
_entity_poly.entity_id
_entity_poly.type
_entity_poly.pdbx_seq_one_letter_code
_entity_poly.pdbx_strand_id
1 'polypeptide(L)'
;MDLRYLRPWARHVITEEETDCLIRPITKDDVKTAIFDIDENRAPNPDRFSSGFFKAAWPVMGEEITIAVMEFFTTGRLLKQVNATLLTLIPKQFIEQDGDFAYHWQCKDLGLFQLSFADDLLLLCKAEVRSVNLFRRGLDLFASLSGLHTNPLKSQLILSKAAHGIRTSLLDTLGFQEGHLPVRYLGLPLISSRLTILDCQPLLQKLDSRINGWEGVSLSFAGRVQLIKSVLIALEVYWARAFLLPKGVIKEIVKRLSTFLWKGTTTSGYPKVAWDNVCKPIDEG
;
A
#
# COMPACT_ATOMS: atom_id res chain seq x y z
N MET A 1 -20.21 -19.23 20.76
CA MET A 1 -19.88 -18.11 21.68
C MET A 1 -21.15 -17.30 21.79
N ASP A 2 -21.76 -17.26 22.97
CA ASP A 2 -23.13 -16.75 23.16
C ASP A 2 -23.14 -15.22 23.15
N LEU A 3 -23.71 -14.62 22.09
CA LEU A 3 -23.74 -13.17 21.84
C LEU A 3 -24.59 -12.40 22.88
N ARG A 4 -25.26 -13.10 23.80
CA ARG A 4 -26.08 -12.51 24.88
C ARG A 4 -25.29 -11.70 25.93
N TYR A 5 -23.97 -11.83 25.99
CA TYR A 5 -23.12 -11.12 26.97
C TYR A 5 -22.83 -9.65 26.60
N LEU A 6 -23.16 -9.18 25.40
CA LEU A 6 -22.89 -7.81 24.94
C LEU A 6 -24.02 -6.80 25.24
N ARG A 7 -25.08 -7.24 25.93
CA ARG A 7 -26.30 -6.45 26.20
C ARG A 7 -26.10 -5.07 26.87
N PRO A 8 -25.13 -4.81 27.76
CA PRO A 8 -25.09 -3.52 28.46
C PRO A 8 -24.50 -2.34 27.66
N TRP A 9 -23.81 -2.58 26.53
CA TRP A 9 -23.03 -1.54 25.82
C TRP A 9 -23.55 -1.18 24.43
N ALA A 10 -24.52 -1.92 23.88
CA ALA A 10 -25.10 -1.64 22.57
C ALA A 10 -26.31 -0.71 22.69
N ARG A 11 -26.11 0.58 22.41
CA ARG A 11 -27.15 1.63 22.43
C ARG A 11 -28.19 1.53 21.30
N HIS A 12 -28.16 0.46 20.50
CA HIS A 12 -29.21 0.08 19.55
C HIS A 12 -29.54 -1.38 19.84
N VAL A 13 -30.66 -1.62 20.52
CA VAL A 13 -31.16 -2.96 20.77
C VAL A 13 -31.78 -3.44 19.47
N ILE A 14 -31.08 -4.33 18.78
CA ILE A 14 -31.58 -5.05 17.61
C ILE A 14 -32.87 -5.77 18.04
N THR A 15 -33.97 -5.59 17.33
CA THR A 15 -35.26 -6.23 17.66
C THR A 15 -35.15 -7.76 17.52
N GLU A 16 -36.06 -8.53 18.11
CA GLU A 16 -36.09 -9.99 17.91
C GLU A 16 -36.25 -10.34 16.42
N GLU A 17 -37.04 -9.55 15.68
CA GLU A 17 -37.23 -9.67 14.24
C GLU A 17 -35.94 -9.42 13.44
N GLU A 18 -35.16 -8.40 13.82
CA GLU A 18 -33.85 -8.13 13.21
C GLU A 18 -32.81 -9.20 13.58
N THR A 19 -32.91 -9.76 14.80
CA THR A 19 -32.04 -10.86 15.26
C THR A 19 -32.31 -12.13 14.47
N ASP A 20 -33.58 -12.47 14.24
CA ASP A 20 -33.99 -13.61 13.42
C ASP A 20 -33.57 -13.42 11.95
N CYS A 21 -33.64 -12.18 11.43
CA CYS A 21 -33.11 -11.84 10.11
C CYS A 21 -31.59 -12.03 9.98
N LEU A 22 -30.83 -11.81 11.05
CA LEU A 22 -29.37 -11.93 11.06
C LEU A 22 -28.88 -13.38 11.24
N ILE A 23 -29.72 -14.27 11.76
CA ILE A 23 -29.39 -15.69 12.01
C ILE A 23 -29.84 -16.59 10.85
N ARG A 24 -30.67 -16.08 9.93
CA ARG A 24 -31.13 -16.85 8.77
C ARG A 24 -29.95 -17.27 7.86
N PRO A 25 -29.96 -18.50 7.32
CA PRO A 25 -28.96 -18.92 6.35
C PRO A 25 -29.03 -18.05 5.10
N ILE A 26 -27.86 -17.60 4.63
CA ILE A 26 -27.73 -16.76 3.43
C ILE A 26 -28.15 -17.58 2.21
N THR A 27 -28.95 -16.99 1.33
CA THR A 27 -29.41 -17.61 0.09
C THR A 27 -28.66 -17.06 -1.13
N LYS A 28 -28.73 -17.76 -2.27
CA LYS A 28 -28.14 -17.30 -3.53
C LYS A 28 -28.70 -15.93 -3.97
N ASP A 29 -29.99 -15.71 -3.73
CA ASP A 29 -30.67 -14.45 -4.06
C ASP A 29 -30.19 -13.29 -3.16
N ASP A 30 -29.85 -13.57 -1.89
CA ASP A 30 -29.26 -12.56 -1.00
C ASP A 30 -27.89 -12.09 -1.52
N VAL A 31 -27.07 -13.00 -2.07
CA VAL A 31 -25.75 -12.65 -2.65
C VAL A 31 -25.90 -11.76 -3.88
N LYS A 32 -26.83 -12.10 -4.76
CA LYS A 32 -27.15 -11.30 -5.94
C LYS A 32 -27.68 -9.92 -5.53
N THR A 33 -28.64 -9.89 -4.62
CA THR A 33 -29.24 -8.63 -4.14
C THR A 33 -28.18 -7.73 -3.50
N ALA A 34 -27.30 -8.29 -2.66
CA ALA A 34 -26.20 -7.55 -2.05
C ALA A 34 -25.23 -6.94 -3.08
N ILE A 35 -24.92 -7.64 -4.18
CA ILE A 35 -24.04 -7.11 -5.24
C ILE A 35 -24.75 -6.04 -6.08
N PHE A 36 -26.05 -6.20 -6.31
CA PHE A 36 -26.85 -5.25 -7.10
C PHE A 36 -27.24 -3.98 -6.31
N ASP A 37 -27.30 -4.06 -4.98
CA ASP A 37 -27.51 -2.92 -4.07
C ASP A 37 -26.28 -2.01 -3.95
N ILE A 38 -25.08 -2.49 -4.34
CA ILE A 38 -23.88 -1.65 -4.33
C ILE A 38 -23.98 -0.61 -5.46
N ASP A 39 -23.89 0.67 -5.11
CA ASP A 39 -23.84 1.78 -6.07
C ASP A 39 -22.76 1.54 -7.14
N GLU A 40 -23.08 1.78 -8.42
CA GLU A 40 -22.20 1.48 -9.56
C GLU A 40 -20.88 2.27 -9.54
N ASN A 41 -20.86 3.42 -8.86
CA ASN A 41 -19.70 4.30 -8.71
C ASN A 41 -18.96 4.12 -7.38
N ARG A 42 -19.39 3.18 -6.51
CA ARG A 42 -18.61 2.79 -5.33
C ARG A 42 -17.49 1.83 -5.74
N ALA A 43 -16.38 2.40 -6.21
CA ALA A 43 -15.15 1.66 -6.44
C ALA A 43 -14.24 1.65 -5.19
N PRO A 44 -13.69 0.50 -4.79
CA PRO A 44 -12.61 0.43 -3.81
C PRO A 44 -11.30 0.81 -4.51
N ASN A 45 -10.90 2.07 -4.40
CA ASN A 45 -9.70 2.64 -5.01
C ASN A 45 -9.67 2.58 -6.56
N PRO A 46 -8.80 3.36 -7.23
CA PRO A 46 -8.83 3.57 -8.68
C PRO A 46 -8.61 2.32 -9.56
N ASP A 47 -8.14 1.20 -9.00
CA ASP A 47 -7.56 0.09 -9.76
C ASP A 47 -8.30 -1.25 -9.54
N ARG A 48 -9.62 -1.22 -9.33
CA ARG A 48 -10.46 -2.42 -9.21
C ARG A 48 -11.67 -2.35 -10.13
N PHE A 49 -12.10 -3.52 -10.63
CA PHE A 49 -13.39 -3.65 -11.33
C PHE A 49 -14.50 -3.06 -10.44
N SER A 50 -15.26 -2.11 -10.98
CA SER A 50 -16.38 -1.49 -10.25
C SER A 50 -17.51 -2.50 -10.02
N SER A 51 -18.39 -2.22 -9.07
CA SER A 51 -19.66 -2.94 -8.92
C SER A 51 -20.45 -2.99 -10.24
N GLY A 52 -20.37 -1.95 -11.07
CA GLY A 52 -20.93 -1.93 -12.42
C GLY A 52 -20.41 -3.04 -13.34
N PHE A 53 -19.12 -3.39 -13.28
CA PHE A 53 -18.57 -4.53 -14.02
C PHE A 53 -19.20 -5.84 -13.56
N PHE A 54 -19.30 -6.07 -12.25
CA PHE A 54 -19.89 -7.30 -11.72
C PHE A 54 -21.39 -7.43 -12.01
N LYS A 55 -22.13 -6.32 -12.05
CA LYS A 55 -23.53 -6.31 -12.48
C LYS A 55 -23.67 -6.65 -13.98
N ALA A 56 -22.83 -6.06 -14.83
CA ALA A 56 -22.84 -6.30 -16.27
C ALA A 56 -22.37 -7.73 -16.64
N ALA A 57 -21.35 -8.24 -15.95
CA ALA A 57 -20.80 -9.57 -16.14
C ALA A 57 -21.53 -10.66 -15.34
N TRP A 58 -22.59 -10.31 -14.59
CA TRP A 58 -23.37 -11.25 -13.77
C TRP A 58 -23.87 -12.49 -14.53
N PRO A 59 -24.32 -12.40 -15.80
CA PRO A 59 -24.73 -13.58 -16.56
C PRO A 59 -23.60 -14.58 -16.82
N VAL A 60 -22.35 -14.14 -16.77
CA VAL A 60 -21.16 -14.97 -17.05
C VAL A 60 -20.51 -15.44 -15.75
N MET A 61 -20.32 -14.55 -14.78
CA MET A 61 -19.55 -14.83 -13.55
C MET A 61 -20.42 -15.00 -12.29
N GLY A 62 -21.72 -14.71 -12.37
CA GLY A 62 -22.60 -14.63 -11.19
C GLY A 62 -22.75 -15.96 -10.46
N GLU A 63 -22.80 -17.09 -11.18
CA GLU A 63 -22.91 -18.41 -10.55
C GLU A 63 -21.63 -18.76 -9.77
N GLU A 64 -20.46 -18.50 -10.35
CA GLU A 64 -19.16 -18.78 -9.72
C GLU A 64 -18.94 -17.93 -8.46
N ILE A 65 -19.28 -16.63 -8.53
CA ILE A 65 -19.24 -15.72 -7.38
C ILE A 65 -20.19 -16.20 -6.27
N THR A 66 -21.41 -16.61 -6.64
CA THR A 66 -22.41 -17.08 -5.69
C THR A 66 -21.93 -18.35 -4.99
N ILE A 67 -21.37 -19.31 -5.73
CA ILE A 67 -20.81 -20.54 -5.16
C ILE A 67 -19.68 -20.22 -4.17
N ALA A 68 -18.75 -19.34 -4.54
CA ALA A 68 -17.61 -18.97 -3.70
C ALA A 68 -18.05 -18.28 -2.39
N VAL A 69 -19.04 -17.38 -2.47
CA VAL A 69 -19.59 -16.70 -1.28
C VAL A 69 -20.33 -17.69 -0.38
N MET A 70 -21.13 -18.59 -0.96
CA MET A 70 -21.85 -19.63 -0.21
C MET A 70 -20.88 -20.62 0.47
N GLU A 71 -19.79 -20.99 -0.21
CA GLU A 71 -18.74 -21.83 0.34
C GLU A 71 -18.02 -21.14 1.52
N PHE A 72 -17.77 -19.83 1.43
CA PHE A 72 -17.19 -19.05 2.53
C PHE A 72 -18.07 -19.09 3.79
N PHE A 73 -19.39 -18.85 3.65
CA PHE A 73 -20.31 -18.87 4.78
C PHE A 73 -20.53 -20.28 5.36
N THR A 74 -20.30 -21.33 4.57
CA THR A 74 -20.41 -22.73 5.02
C THR A 74 -19.14 -23.23 5.70
N THR A 75 -17.96 -22.89 5.17
CA THR A 75 -16.67 -23.45 5.59
C THR A 75 -15.86 -22.51 6.49
N GLY A 76 -16.21 -21.22 6.54
CA GLY A 76 -15.45 -20.17 7.22
C GLY A 76 -14.08 -19.89 6.57
N ARG A 77 -13.84 -20.40 5.36
CA ARG A 77 -12.57 -20.28 4.64
C ARG A 77 -12.83 -19.65 3.28
N LEU A 78 -12.06 -18.60 2.96
CA LEU A 78 -12.04 -18.05 1.61
C LEU A 78 -11.17 -18.94 0.73
N LEU A 79 -11.61 -19.24 -0.49
CA LEU A 79 -10.82 -19.98 -1.48
C LEU A 79 -9.42 -19.35 -1.59
N LYS A 80 -8.37 -20.16 -1.39
CA LYS A 80 -6.98 -19.68 -1.43
C LYS A 80 -6.61 -19.04 -2.77
N GLN A 81 -7.31 -19.42 -3.85
CA GLN A 81 -7.15 -18.83 -5.17
C GLN A 81 -7.66 -17.38 -5.30
N VAL A 82 -8.57 -16.92 -4.43
CA VAL A 82 -9.04 -15.51 -4.45
C VAL A 82 -7.94 -14.55 -3.97
N ASN A 83 -7.00 -15.04 -3.15
CA ASN A 83 -5.77 -14.33 -2.82
C ASN A 83 -4.67 -14.50 -3.88
N ALA A 84 -4.88 -15.33 -4.90
CA ALA A 84 -3.94 -15.56 -5.98
C ALA A 84 -4.12 -14.59 -7.15
N THR A 85 -4.70 -13.40 -6.92
CA THR A 85 -4.58 -12.25 -7.83
C THR A 85 -3.18 -11.63 -7.72
N LEU A 86 -2.13 -12.46 -7.75
CA LEU A 86 -0.79 -12.00 -8.06
C LEU A 86 -0.70 -12.01 -9.58
N LEU A 87 -1.24 -10.97 -10.23
CA LEU A 87 -0.95 -10.67 -11.62
C LEU A 87 0.58 -10.48 -11.71
N THR A 88 1.27 -11.59 -11.95
CA THR A 88 2.71 -11.62 -12.04
C THR A 88 3.02 -11.25 -13.48
N LEU A 89 3.25 -9.96 -13.70
CA LEU A 89 3.42 -9.38 -15.04
C LEU A 89 4.43 -10.16 -15.90
N ILE A 90 5.49 -10.70 -15.28
CA ILE A 90 6.40 -11.65 -15.92
C ILE A 90 6.32 -13.00 -15.17
N PRO A 91 5.82 -14.08 -15.81
CA PRO A 91 5.72 -15.39 -15.18
C PRO A 91 7.09 -15.91 -14.73
N LYS A 92 7.21 -16.46 -13.51
CA LYS A 92 8.49 -17.01 -13.03
C LYS A 92 9.06 -18.08 -13.97
N GLN A 93 8.20 -18.94 -14.49
CA GLN A 93 8.57 -20.00 -15.44
C GLN A 93 9.19 -19.45 -16.73
N PHE A 94 8.76 -18.26 -17.17
CA PHE A 94 9.32 -17.60 -18.35
C PHE A 94 10.80 -17.23 -18.14
N ILE A 95 11.19 -16.94 -16.91
CA ILE A 95 12.56 -16.60 -16.53
C ILE A 95 13.37 -17.86 -16.15
N GLU A 96 12.78 -18.78 -15.40
CA GLU A 96 13.46 -19.99 -14.94
C GLU A 96 13.78 -20.98 -16.08
N GLN A 97 12.98 -20.96 -17.16
CA GLN A 97 13.24 -21.73 -18.38
C GLN A 97 14.25 -21.07 -19.31
N ASP A 98 14.50 -19.76 -19.13
CA ASP A 98 15.48 -19.00 -19.89
C ASP A 98 16.84 -19.06 -19.17
N GLY A 99 17.70 -19.99 -19.61
CA GLY A 99 19.02 -20.22 -19.01
C GLY A 99 19.98 -19.02 -19.07
N ASP A 100 19.62 -17.97 -19.80
CA ASP A 100 20.42 -16.76 -20.00
C ASP A 100 20.02 -15.61 -19.06
N PHE A 101 18.99 -15.76 -18.23
CA PHE A 101 18.63 -14.75 -17.24
C PHE A 101 19.58 -14.77 -16.04
N ALA A 102 20.16 -13.61 -15.74
CA ALA A 102 20.99 -13.43 -14.56
C ALA A 102 20.30 -12.55 -13.53
N TYR A 103 20.09 -13.12 -12.33
CA TYR A 103 19.61 -12.38 -11.18
C TYR A 103 20.62 -11.34 -10.72
N HIS A 104 20.12 -10.26 -10.13
CA HIS A 104 20.96 -9.37 -9.35
C HIS A 104 21.65 -10.16 -8.22
N TRP A 105 22.96 -9.97 -8.01
CA TRP A 105 23.78 -10.71 -7.04
C TRP A 105 23.16 -10.84 -5.64
N GLN A 106 22.53 -9.79 -5.10
CA GLN A 106 21.87 -9.82 -3.78
C GLN A 106 20.47 -10.49 -3.78
N CYS A 107 19.91 -10.74 -4.96
CA CYS A 107 18.57 -11.29 -5.15
C CYS A 107 18.60 -12.73 -5.65
N LYS A 108 19.80 -13.27 -5.94
CA LYS A 108 20.00 -14.60 -6.52
C LYS A 108 19.48 -15.70 -5.59
N ASP A 109 19.81 -15.64 -4.31
CA ASP A 109 19.42 -16.67 -3.33
C ASP A 109 17.90 -16.67 -3.05
N LEU A 110 17.25 -15.53 -3.27
CA LEU A 110 15.80 -15.37 -3.11
C LEU A 110 15.01 -15.63 -4.40
N GLY A 111 15.69 -15.81 -5.55
CA GLY A 111 15.04 -15.86 -6.86
C GLY A 111 14.20 -14.61 -7.16
N LEU A 112 14.57 -13.47 -6.60
CA LEU A 112 13.77 -12.25 -6.64
C LEU A 112 14.12 -11.43 -7.89
N PHE A 113 13.16 -11.34 -8.82
CA PHE A 113 13.30 -10.52 -10.04
C PHE A 113 12.16 -9.51 -10.22
N GLN A 114 11.08 -9.65 -9.45
CA GLN A 114 9.89 -8.82 -9.56
C GLN A 114 9.32 -8.53 -8.17
N LEU A 115 9.01 -7.26 -7.92
CA LEU A 115 8.22 -6.78 -6.80
C LEU A 115 7.06 -5.96 -7.38
N SER A 116 5.83 -6.36 -7.12
CA SER A 116 4.64 -5.65 -7.58
C SER A 116 3.76 -5.25 -6.41
N PHE A 117 3.29 -4.02 -6.42
CA PHE A 117 2.27 -3.54 -5.49
C PHE A 117 1.30 -2.63 -6.25
N ALA A 118 0.05 -3.07 -6.39
CA ALA A 118 -0.91 -2.46 -7.31
C ALA A 118 -0.25 -2.24 -8.69
N ASP A 119 -0.18 -1.01 -9.15
CA ASP A 119 0.40 -0.64 -10.44
C ASP A 119 1.92 -0.41 -10.41
N ASP A 120 2.51 -0.30 -9.22
CA ASP A 120 3.94 -0.03 -9.06
C ASP A 120 4.74 -1.35 -9.18
N LEU A 121 5.35 -1.54 -10.34
CA LEU A 121 6.23 -2.67 -10.66
C LEU A 121 7.70 -2.29 -10.52
N LEU A 122 8.44 -3.06 -9.74
CA LEU A 122 9.89 -3.00 -9.64
C LEU A 122 10.50 -4.30 -10.17
N LEU A 123 11.25 -4.20 -11.27
CA LEU A 123 11.95 -5.32 -11.90
C LEU A 123 13.45 -5.26 -11.57
N LEU A 124 14.01 -6.40 -11.17
CA LEU A 124 15.38 -6.55 -10.71
C LEU A 124 16.09 -7.61 -11.56
N CYS A 125 17.14 -7.21 -12.26
CA CYS A 125 18.02 -8.12 -13.00
C CYS A 125 19.48 -7.69 -12.88
N LYS A 126 20.39 -8.57 -13.27
CA LYS A 126 21.78 -8.19 -13.54
C LYS A 126 21.79 -7.22 -14.73
N ALA A 127 22.66 -6.22 -14.66
CA ALA A 127 22.84 -5.28 -15.75
C ALA A 127 23.53 -5.96 -16.94
N GLU A 128 22.72 -6.55 -17.82
CA GLU A 128 23.15 -7.23 -19.03
C GLU A 128 22.05 -7.10 -20.10
N VAL A 129 22.43 -6.90 -21.35
CA VAL A 129 21.49 -6.68 -22.46
C VAL A 129 20.53 -7.87 -22.61
N ARG A 130 21.02 -9.10 -22.41
CA ARG A 130 20.21 -10.32 -22.51
C ARG A 130 19.07 -10.35 -21.49
N SER A 131 19.38 -10.15 -20.21
CA SER A 131 18.38 -10.17 -19.13
C SER A 131 17.37 -9.03 -19.27
N VAL A 132 17.81 -7.86 -19.74
CA VAL A 132 16.94 -6.73 -20.01
C VAL A 132 16.01 -6.97 -21.21
N ASN A 133 16.52 -7.61 -22.27
CA ASN A 133 15.70 -8.00 -23.42
C ASN A 133 14.61 -9.01 -23.03
N LEU A 134 14.92 -9.91 -22.09
CA LEU A 134 13.91 -10.82 -21.55
C LEU A 134 12.76 -10.08 -20.84
N PHE A 135 13.08 -9.05 -20.05
CA PHE A 135 12.06 -8.20 -19.43
C PHE A 135 11.22 -7.47 -20.47
N ARG A 136 11.85 -6.89 -21.50
CA ARG A 136 11.10 -6.28 -22.61
C ARG A 136 10.15 -7.28 -23.26
N ARG A 137 10.62 -8.49 -23.60
CA ARG A 137 9.76 -9.54 -24.18
C ARG A 137 8.60 -9.91 -23.26
N GLY A 138 8.83 -9.99 -21.96
CA GLY A 138 7.79 -10.25 -20.96
C GLY A 138 6.75 -9.13 -20.90
N LEU A 139 7.20 -7.87 -20.92
CA LEU A 139 6.32 -6.70 -20.95
C LEU A 139 5.52 -6.62 -22.26
N ASP A 140 6.14 -6.89 -23.41
CA ASP A 140 5.49 -6.92 -24.72
C ASP A 140 4.44 -8.04 -24.80
N LEU A 141 4.77 -9.23 -24.27
CA LEU A 141 3.83 -10.35 -24.18
C LEU A 141 2.64 -9.97 -23.30
N PHE A 142 2.89 -9.40 -22.13
CA PHE A 142 1.83 -8.95 -21.24
C PHE A 142 0.96 -7.88 -21.91
N ALA A 143 1.55 -6.91 -22.60
CA ALA A 143 0.83 -5.89 -23.34
C ALA A 143 -0.03 -6.49 -24.45
N SER A 144 0.47 -7.51 -25.16
CA SER A 144 -0.29 -8.21 -26.22
C SER A 144 -1.49 -8.99 -25.69
N LEU A 145 -1.39 -9.55 -24.48
CA LEU A 145 -2.46 -10.36 -23.87
C LEU A 145 -3.49 -9.52 -23.12
N SER A 146 -3.04 -8.49 -22.40
CA SER A 146 -3.89 -7.65 -21.54
C SER A 146 -4.39 -6.38 -22.23
N GLY A 147 -3.72 -5.93 -23.29
CA GLY A 147 -3.92 -4.60 -23.88
C GLY A 147 -3.36 -3.45 -23.04
N LEU A 148 -2.70 -3.74 -21.90
CA LEU A 148 -2.11 -2.74 -21.02
C LEU A 148 -0.65 -2.48 -21.38
N HIS A 149 -0.33 -1.24 -21.73
CA HIS A 149 1.03 -0.84 -22.07
C HIS A 149 1.72 -0.15 -20.90
N THR A 150 3.03 -0.39 -20.76
CA THR A 150 3.86 0.35 -19.81
C THR A 150 3.94 1.82 -20.20
N ASN A 151 3.86 2.72 -19.22
CA ASN A 151 3.99 4.15 -19.47
C ASN A 151 5.49 4.57 -19.50
N PRO A 152 6.08 4.89 -20.66
CA PRO A 152 7.50 5.19 -20.77
C PRO A 152 7.91 6.50 -20.07
N LEU A 153 6.96 7.40 -19.76
CA LEU A 153 7.23 8.64 -19.02
C LEU A 153 7.30 8.41 -17.50
N LYS A 154 6.64 7.37 -17.00
CA LYS A 154 6.66 6.99 -15.58
C LYS A 154 7.69 5.89 -15.30
N SER A 155 7.90 4.99 -16.26
CA SER A 155 8.88 3.91 -16.17
C SER A 155 10.30 4.45 -16.29
N GLN A 156 11.14 4.08 -15.33
CA GLN A 156 12.54 4.49 -15.29
C GLN A 156 13.45 3.28 -15.16
N LEU A 157 14.57 3.30 -15.88
CA LEU A 157 15.65 2.34 -15.72
C LEU A 157 16.72 2.92 -14.79
N ILE A 158 16.92 2.28 -13.64
CA ILE A 158 17.95 2.68 -12.67
C ILE A 158 19.14 1.75 -12.84
N LEU A 159 20.30 2.31 -13.16
CA LEU A 159 21.54 1.56 -13.36
C LEU A 159 22.47 1.70 -12.15
N SER A 160 23.14 0.59 -11.81
CA SER A 160 24.24 0.64 -10.84
C SER A 160 25.47 1.30 -11.46
N LYS A 161 26.34 1.90 -10.64
CA LYS A 161 27.58 2.55 -11.10
C LYS A 161 28.46 1.63 -11.95
N ALA A 162 28.47 0.34 -11.65
CA ALA A 162 29.26 -0.66 -12.37
C ALA A 162 28.77 -0.91 -13.81
N ALA A 163 27.52 -0.57 -14.12
CA ALA A 163 26.88 -0.83 -15.41
C ALA A 163 26.91 0.36 -16.38
N HIS A 164 27.60 1.46 -16.03
CA HIS A 164 27.52 2.69 -16.82
C HIS A 164 28.12 2.54 -18.23
N GLY A 165 29.06 1.61 -18.44
CA GLY A 165 29.65 1.31 -19.74
C GLY A 165 28.67 0.69 -20.77
N ILE A 166 27.57 0.08 -20.31
CA ILE A 166 26.54 -0.53 -21.16
C ILE A 166 25.21 0.24 -21.12
N ARG A 167 25.21 1.44 -20.51
CA ARG A 167 24.01 2.26 -20.26
C ARG A 167 23.18 2.48 -21.52
N THR A 168 23.81 2.96 -22.60
CA THR A 168 23.11 3.31 -23.84
C THR A 168 22.40 2.09 -24.44
N SER A 169 23.09 0.94 -24.50
CA SER A 169 22.52 -0.30 -25.03
C SER A 169 21.31 -0.79 -24.22
N LEU A 170 21.32 -0.61 -22.89
CA LEU A 170 20.20 -1.02 -22.04
C LEU A 170 19.00 -0.08 -22.18
N LEU A 171 19.24 1.24 -22.26
CA LEU A 171 18.19 2.23 -22.47
C LEU A 171 17.53 2.06 -23.84
N ASP A 172 18.31 1.82 -24.90
CA ASP A 172 17.78 1.56 -26.24
C ASP A 172 16.98 0.26 -26.30
N THR A 173 17.36 -0.76 -25.50
CA THR A 173 16.64 -2.03 -25.45
C THR A 173 15.26 -1.88 -24.80
N LEU A 174 15.16 -1.20 -23.65
CA LEU A 174 13.90 -1.04 -22.90
C LEU A 174 13.03 0.13 -23.37
N GLY A 175 13.63 1.18 -23.95
CA GLY A 175 12.92 2.39 -24.35
C GLY A 175 12.43 3.26 -23.18
N PHE A 176 13.01 3.11 -21.99
CA PHE A 176 12.68 3.90 -20.79
C PHE A 176 13.65 5.05 -20.57
N GLN A 177 13.22 6.06 -19.81
CA GLN A 177 14.11 7.12 -19.35
C GLN A 177 15.05 6.59 -18.26
N GLU A 178 16.27 7.13 -18.20
CA GLU A 178 17.18 6.81 -17.10
C GLU A 178 16.68 7.46 -15.80
N GLY A 179 16.58 6.65 -14.75
CA GLY A 179 16.32 7.09 -13.39
C GLY A 179 17.60 7.14 -12.55
N HIS A 180 17.60 7.99 -11.53
CA HIS A 180 18.69 8.08 -10.56
C HIS A 180 18.17 7.81 -9.15
N LEU A 181 18.97 7.09 -8.35
CA LEU A 181 18.69 6.96 -6.92
C LEU A 181 18.95 8.29 -6.21
N PRO A 182 18.15 8.66 -5.19
CA PRO A 182 17.02 7.88 -4.63
C PRO A 182 15.70 8.05 -5.40
N VAL A 183 15.02 6.93 -5.69
CA VAL A 183 13.70 6.91 -6.35
C VAL A 183 12.61 6.59 -5.34
N ARG A 184 11.40 7.15 -5.48
CA ARG A 184 10.29 6.84 -4.57
C ARG A 184 9.57 5.57 -5.00
N TYR A 185 9.38 4.65 -4.06
CA TYR A 185 8.55 3.45 -4.21
C TYR A 185 7.64 3.33 -2.99
N LEU A 186 6.32 3.22 -3.20
CA LEU A 186 5.32 3.18 -2.12
C LEU A 186 5.42 4.36 -1.13
N GLY A 187 5.81 5.53 -1.65
CA GLY A 187 6.00 6.73 -0.86
C GLY A 187 7.25 6.75 0.04
N LEU A 188 8.13 5.76 -0.10
CA LEU A 188 9.42 5.64 0.58
C LEU A 188 10.58 5.82 -0.41
N PRO A 189 11.69 6.47 -0.02
CA PRO A 189 12.86 6.59 -0.87
C PRO A 189 13.61 5.25 -0.92
N LEU A 190 13.73 4.67 -2.11
CA LEU A 190 14.66 3.58 -2.40
C LEU A 190 16.07 4.14 -2.44
N ILE A 191 16.88 3.76 -1.46
CA ILE A 191 18.25 4.23 -1.27
C ILE A 191 19.15 3.00 -1.21
N SER A 192 20.32 3.07 -1.84
CA SER A 192 21.33 2.00 -1.82
C SER A 192 22.31 2.10 -0.64
N SER A 193 22.14 3.13 0.19
CA SER A 193 23.00 3.51 1.31
C SER A 193 22.20 3.76 2.60
N ARG A 194 22.87 4.22 3.67
CA ARG A 194 22.22 4.57 4.94
C ARG A 194 21.33 5.80 4.76
N LEU A 195 20.13 5.75 5.34
CA LEU A 195 19.16 6.85 5.33
C LEU A 195 19.79 8.13 5.92
N THR A 196 19.86 9.19 5.11
CA THR A 196 20.32 10.50 5.57
C THR A 196 19.15 11.38 6.02
N ILE A 197 19.46 12.47 6.72
CA ILE A 197 18.43 13.45 7.15
C ILE A 197 17.73 14.06 5.93
N LEU A 198 18.45 14.28 4.83
CA LEU A 198 17.90 14.84 3.59
C LEU A 198 16.88 13.89 2.95
N ASP A 199 17.13 12.58 3.00
CA ASP A 199 16.20 11.58 2.48
C ASP A 199 14.87 11.52 3.27
N CYS A 200 14.88 12.01 4.52
CA CYS A 200 13.70 12.10 5.37
C CYS A 200 12.91 13.41 5.19
N GLN A 201 13.39 14.34 4.36
CA GLN A 201 12.67 15.59 4.07
C GLN A 201 11.23 15.37 3.54
N PRO A 202 10.94 14.36 2.68
CA PRO A 202 9.57 14.07 2.26
C PRO A 202 8.65 13.67 3.41
N LEU A 203 9.17 12.98 4.43
CA LEU A 203 8.42 12.63 5.63
C LEU A 203 8.08 13.90 6.42
N LEU A 204 9.07 14.76 6.65
CA LEU A 204 8.88 16.04 7.35
C LEU A 204 7.88 16.94 6.62
N GLN A 205 7.98 17.06 5.30
CA GLN A 205 7.03 17.83 4.50
C GLN A 205 5.60 17.27 4.56
N LYS A 206 5.43 15.94 4.59
CA LYS A 206 4.11 15.31 4.76
C LYS A 206 3.54 15.60 6.15
N LEU A 207 4.36 15.54 7.19
CA LEU A 207 3.94 15.91 8.55
C LEU A 207 3.53 17.40 8.61
N ASP A 208 4.36 18.28 8.06
CA ASP A 208 4.09 19.73 8.01
C ASP A 208 2.80 20.02 7.22
N SER A 209 2.59 19.37 6.08
CA SER A 209 1.37 19.52 5.28
C SER A 209 0.10 19.09 6.02
N ARG A 210 0.18 18.03 6.85
CA ARG A 210 -0.95 17.59 7.69
C ARG A 210 -1.20 18.56 8.83
N ILE A 211 -0.15 18.99 9.51
CA ILE A 211 -0.23 19.95 10.62
C ILE A 211 -0.83 21.28 10.15
N ASN A 212 -0.32 21.85 9.05
CA ASN A 212 -0.82 23.10 8.48
C ASN A 212 -2.27 22.95 7.99
N GLY A 213 -2.66 21.78 7.49
CA GLY A 213 -4.04 21.48 7.12
C GLY A 213 -5.03 21.51 8.30
N TRP A 214 -4.54 21.39 9.53
CA TRP A 214 -5.35 21.45 10.75
C TRP A 214 -5.24 22.78 11.50
N GLU A 215 -4.34 23.67 11.09
CA GLU A 215 -4.11 24.97 11.71
C GLU A 215 -5.35 25.89 11.62
N GLY A 216 -6.17 25.72 10.57
CA GLY A 216 -7.43 26.44 10.39
C GLY A 216 -8.63 25.85 11.14
N VAL A 217 -8.49 24.69 11.79
CA VAL A 217 -9.56 24.05 12.57
C VAL A 217 -9.30 24.33 14.05
N SER A 218 -10.27 24.96 14.74
CA SER A 218 -10.20 25.17 16.19
C SER A 218 -10.29 23.81 16.91
N LEU A 219 -9.14 23.17 17.10
CA LEU A 219 -9.03 21.86 17.72
C LEU A 219 -8.81 21.99 19.21
N SER A 220 -9.60 21.23 19.98
CA SER A 220 -9.36 21.03 21.40
C SER A 220 -8.02 20.31 21.64
N PHE A 221 -7.47 20.46 22.84
CA PHE A 221 -6.24 19.77 23.23
C PHE A 221 -6.35 18.24 23.04
N ALA A 222 -7.47 17.65 23.48
CA ALA A 222 -7.75 16.22 23.29
C ALA A 222 -7.84 15.83 21.80
N GLY A 223 -8.43 16.68 20.96
CA GLY A 223 -8.47 16.47 19.50
C GLY A 223 -7.07 16.44 18.88
N ARG A 224 -6.18 17.33 19.31
CA ARG A 224 -4.78 17.35 18.85
C ARG A 224 -4.02 16.09 19.27
N VAL A 225 -4.19 15.63 20.51
CA VAL A 225 -3.60 14.35 20.98
C VAL A 225 -4.09 13.17 20.12
N GLN A 226 -5.39 13.13 19.82
CA GLN A 226 -5.96 12.06 19.01
C GLN A 226 -5.41 12.06 17.57
N LEU A 227 -5.25 13.24 16.95
CA LEU A 227 -4.66 13.36 15.61
C LEU A 227 -3.17 12.97 15.59
N ILE A 228 -2.41 13.34 16.62
CA ILE A 228 -1.02 12.89 16.78
C ILE A 228 -0.97 11.35 16.83
N LYS A 229 -1.78 10.73 17.70
CA LYS A 229 -1.79 9.28 17.89
C LYS A 229 -2.25 8.50 16.65
N SER A 230 -3.30 8.97 15.99
CA SER A 230 -3.93 8.24 14.88
C SER A 230 -3.24 8.48 13.53
N VAL A 231 -2.73 9.68 13.27
CA VAL A 231 -2.23 10.07 11.94
C VAL A 231 -0.72 10.29 11.93
N LEU A 232 -0.20 11.16 12.81
CA LEU A 232 1.21 11.56 12.73
C LEU A 232 2.15 10.42 13.16
N ILE A 233 1.85 9.75 14.28
CA ILE A 233 2.62 8.58 14.73
C ILE A 233 2.50 7.43 13.71
N ALA A 234 1.34 7.23 13.08
CA ALA A 234 1.17 6.20 12.06
C ALA A 234 2.09 6.43 10.84
N LEU A 235 2.30 7.68 10.43
CA LEU A 235 3.26 8.03 9.36
C LEU A 235 4.70 7.70 9.75
N GLU A 236 5.09 7.97 10.99
CA GLU A 236 6.42 7.63 11.51
C GLU A 236 6.64 6.12 11.57
N VAL A 237 5.66 5.39 12.11
CA VAL A 237 5.71 3.93 12.21
C VAL A 237 5.84 3.29 10.83
N TYR A 238 5.14 3.81 9.82
CA TYR A 238 5.28 3.33 8.44
C TYR A 238 6.73 3.44 7.93
N TRP A 239 7.41 4.56 8.18
CA TRP A 239 8.82 4.74 7.80
C TRP A 239 9.76 3.90 8.66
N ALA A 240 9.51 3.82 9.97
CA ALA A 240 10.33 3.06 10.91
C ALA A 240 10.31 1.55 10.66
N ARG A 241 9.24 1.03 10.03
CA ARG A 241 9.16 -0.37 9.59
C ARG A 241 10.09 -0.68 8.43
N ALA A 242 10.35 0.30 7.56
CA ALA A 242 11.20 0.12 6.38
C ALA A 242 12.66 0.51 6.65
N PHE A 243 12.89 1.55 7.47
CA PHE A 243 14.21 2.09 7.72
C PHE A 243 14.48 2.36 9.20
N LEU A 244 15.74 2.23 9.60
CA LEU A 244 16.21 2.74 10.88
C LEU A 244 16.33 4.27 10.81
N LEU A 245 15.43 4.98 11.48
CA LEU A 245 15.40 6.45 11.48
C LEU A 245 16.58 7.05 12.28
N PRO A 246 17.34 8.00 11.70
CA PRO A 246 18.40 8.70 12.42
C PRO A 246 17.85 9.46 13.63
N LYS A 247 18.61 9.48 14.73
CA LYS A 247 18.24 10.22 15.95
C LYS A 247 17.94 11.70 15.69
N GLY A 248 18.62 12.31 14.73
CA GLY A 248 18.37 13.71 14.33
C GLY A 248 16.97 13.91 13.73
N VAL A 249 16.49 12.97 12.92
CA VAL A 249 15.17 13.02 12.30
C VAL A 249 14.09 12.84 13.36
N ILE A 250 14.27 11.88 14.26
CA ILE A 250 13.34 11.63 15.38
C ILE A 250 13.19 12.89 16.25
N LYS A 251 14.30 13.56 16.59
CA LYS A 251 14.27 14.82 17.36
C LYS A 251 13.46 15.91 16.63
N GLU A 252 13.64 16.01 15.32
CA GLU A 252 12.99 17.04 14.50
C GLU A 252 11.49 16.77 14.29
N ILE A 253 11.09 15.49 14.30
CA ILE A 253 9.69 15.07 14.31
C ILE A 253 9.05 15.35 15.67
N VAL A 254 9.68 14.91 16.76
CA VAL A 254 9.23 15.16 18.14
C VAL A 254 9.03 16.65 18.39
N LYS A 255 9.94 17.49 17.91
CA LYS A 255 9.82 18.96 17.98
C LYS A 255 8.54 19.48 17.30
N ARG A 256 8.20 18.96 16.11
CA ARG A 256 6.96 19.32 15.40
C ARG A 256 5.72 18.85 16.13
N LEU A 257 5.71 17.59 16.60
CA LEU A 257 4.58 17.04 17.37
C LEU A 257 4.33 17.86 18.64
N SER A 258 5.39 18.22 19.36
CA SER A 258 5.31 19.07 20.56
C SER A 258 4.74 20.45 20.24
N THR A 259 5.25 21.09 19.19
CA THR A 259 4.76 22.41 18.77
C THR A 259 3.28 22.37 18.39
N PHE A 260 2.88 21.34 17.62
CA PHE A 260 1.49 21.13 17.21
C PHE A 260 0.57 20.86 18.41
N LEU A 261 0.97 20.03 19.37
CA LEU A 261 0.16 19.74 20.55
C LEU A 261 -0.17 21.03 21.32
N TRP A 262 0.85 21.86 21.59
CA TRP A 262 0.72 23.01 22.48
C TRP A 262 0.05 24.23 21.83
N LYS A 263 0.34 24.54 20.56
CA LYS A 263 -0.21 25.75 19.91
C LYS A 263 -1.17 25.48 18.76
N GLY A 264 -1.10 24.30 18.13
CA GLY A 264 -1.93 23.96 16.95
C GLY A 264 -1.44 24.62 15.66
N THR A 265 -0.24 25.21 15.70
CA THR A 265 0.43 25.91 14.60
C THR A 265 1.89 25.42 14.51
N THR A 266 2.60 25.72 13.41
CA THR A 266 4.03 25.39 13.24
C THR A 266 4.99 26.41 13.86
N THR A 267 4.48 27.53 14.36
CA THR A 267 5.28 28.61 14.95
C THR A 267 5.74 28.26 16.38
N SER A 268 7.05 28.44 16.62
CA SER A 268 7.70 28.08 17.88
C SER A 268 7.02 28.69 19.10
N GLY A 269 6.73 27.86 20.10
CA GLY A 269 6.17 28.26 21.39
C GLY A 269 6.72 27.42 22.53
N TYR A 270 6.70 27.98 23.74
CA TYR A 270 7.16 27.29 24.94
C TYR A 270 6.18 26.16 25.31
N PRO A 271 6.65 24.92 25.43
CA PRO A 271 5.82 23.81 25.91
C PRO A 271 5.48 24.03 27.38
N LYS A 272 4.21 23.79 27.77
CA LYS A 272 3.77 23.91 29.17
C LYS A 272 4.25 22.74 30.04
N VAL A 273 4.48 21.58 29.43
CA VAL A 273 5.00 20.37 30.08
C VAL A 273 6.11 19.79 29.20
N ALA A 274 7.17 19.28 29.83
CA ALA A 274 8.26 18.60 29.13
C ALA A 274 7.73 17.43 28.30
N TRP A 275 8.20 17.29 27.05
CA TRP A 275 7.72 16.26 26.14
C TRP A 275 7.91 14.85 26.69
N ASP A 276 9.01 14.61 27.40
CA ASP A 276 9.29 13.32 28.05
C ASP A 276 8.24 12.94 29.10
N ASN A 277 7.62 13.93 29.77
CA ASN A 277 6.53 13.70 30.71
C ASN A 277 5.19 13.46 30.00
N VAL A 278 4.99 14.01 28.81
CA VAL A 278 3.79 13.77 27.98
C VAL A 278 3.81 12.36 27.36
N CYS A 279 5.01 11.83 27.09
CA CYS A 279 5.20 10.50 26.53
C CYS A 279 5.09 9.36 27.55
N LYS A 280 4.79 9.65 28.83
CA LYS A 280 4.59 8.63 29.86
C LYS A 280 3.29 7.84 29.62
N PRO A 281 3.19 6.60 30.13
CA PRO A 281 1.95 5.84 30.12
C PRO A 281 0.80 6.64 30.73
N ILE A 282 -0.44 6.40 30.28
CA ILE A 282 -1.65 7.09 30.79
C ILE A 282 -1.79 6.90 32.30
N ASP A 283 -1.27 5.80 32.83
CA ASP A 283 -1.35 5.45 34.25
C ASP A 283 -0.45 6.33 35.15
N GLU A 284 0.46 7.12 34.56
CA GLU A 284 1.42 7.99 35.26
C GLU A 284 1.11 9.50 35.13
N GLY A 285 -0.04 9.89 34.56
CA GLY A 285 -0.36 11.28 34.19
C GLY A 285 -1.81 11.71 34.43
#